data_AF-A0A518VC85-F1
#
_entry.id   AF-A0A518VC85-F1
#
_cell.length_a   1.000
_cell.length_b   1.000
_cell.length_c   1.000
_cell.angle_alpha   90.00
_cell.angle_beta   90.00
_cell.angle_gamma   90.00
#
_symmetry.space_group_name_H-M   'P 1'
#
loop_
_entity.id
_entity.type
_entity.pdbx_description
1 polymer ?
#
loop_
_entity_poly.entity_id
_entity_poly.type
_entity_poly.pdbx_seq_one_letter_code
_entity_poly.pdbx_strand_id
1 'polypeptide(L)'
;MTLTEIHSEYKKLNKLIDTYRGKKFLLDGSVIGLHGEIQCKVECIDMAEDSVGLVFYSPEEGYDEKDQWAVEWITISTLERHAKWLE
;
A
#
# COMPACT_ATOMS: atom_id res chain seq x y z
N MET A 1 -22.38 15.84 -4.56
CA MET A 1 -22.61 14.50 -4.00
C MET A 1 -23.85 14.51 -3.13
N THR A 2 -24.71 13.51 -3.29
CA THR A 2 -25.86 13.24 -2.43
C THR A 2 -25.44 12.44 -1.20
N LEU A 3 -26.26 12.45 -0.15
CA LEU A 3 -26.04 11.65 1.06
C LEU A 3 -25.93 10.14 0.77
N THR A 4 -26.68 9.66 -0.22
CA THR A 4 -26.64 8.26 -0.67
C THR A 4 -25.31 7.92 -1.33
N GLU A 5 -24.77 8.81 -2.15
CA GLU A 5 -23.45 8.64 -2.78
C GLU A 5 -22.34 8.62 -1.73
N ILE A 6 -22.37 9.54 -0.76
CA ILE A 6 -21.42 9.57 0.37
C ILE A 6 -21.44 8.23 1.13
N HIS A 7 -22.63 7.72 1.44
CA HIS A 7 -22.77 6.47 2.18
C HIS A 7 -22.26 5.25 1.41
N SER A 8 -22.44 5.22 0.09
CA SER A 8 -21.91 4.18 -0.79
C SER A 8 -20.38 4.17 -0.82
N GLU A 9 -19.77 5.34 -1.00
CA GLU A 9 -18.31 5.48 -1.03
C GLU A 9 -17.67 5.12 0.32
N TYR A 10 -18.30 5.50 1.44
CA TYR A 10 -17.84 5.11 2.77
C TYR A 10 -17.83 3.59 2.98
N LYS A 11 -18.86 2.87 2.50
CA LYS A 11 -18.91 1.40 2.58
C LYS A 11 -17.80 0.73 1.77
N LYS A 12 -17.49 1.26 0.59
CA LYS A 12 -16.38 0.76 -0.24
C LYS A 12 -15.03 0.95 0.48
N LEU A 13 -14.82 2.14 1.06
CA LEU A 13 -13.60 2.48 1.80
C LEU A 13 -13.40 1.54 3.01
N ASN A 14 -14.43 1.33 3.82
CA ASN A 14 -14.32 0.41 4.96
C ASN A 14 -13.94 -1.01 4.51
N LYS A 15 -14.56 -1.50 3.43
CA LYS A 15 -14.23 -2.82 2.89
C LYS A 15 -12.77 -2.90 2.42
N LEU A 16 -12.25 -1.87 1.76
CA LEU A 16 -10.86 -1.84 1.30
C LEU A 16 -9.87 -1.77 2.46
N ILE A 17 -10.17 -0.94 3.48
CA ILE A 17 -9.38 -0.84 4.71
C ILE A 17 -9.33 -2.19 5.41
N ASP A 18 -10.47 -2.84 5.62
CA ASP A 18 -10.55 -4.18 6.23
C ASP A 18 -9.83 -5.24 5.40
N THR A 19 -9.81 -5.08 4.07
CA THR A 19 -9.17 -6.03 3.16
C THR A 19 -7.65 -5.90 3.17
N TYR A 20 -7.09 -4.70 3.23
CA TYR A 20 -5.67 -4.49 2.96
C TYR A 20 -4.86 -3.97 4.14
N ARG A 21 -5.43 -3.18 5.05
CA ARG A 21 -4.66 -2.49 6.10
C ARG A 21 -3.89 -3.48 6.96
N GLY A 22 -2.59 -3.25 7.11
CA GLY A 22 -1.69 -4.09 7.90
C GLY A 22 -1.27 -5.40 7.22
N LYS A 23 -1.82 -5.76 6.05
CA LYS A 23 -1.39 -6.94 5.31
C LYS A 23 0.00 -6.73 4.73
N LYS A 24 0.78 -7.81 4.74
CA LYS A 24 2.12 -7.88 4.16
C LYS A 24 2.08 -8.56 2.80
N PHE A 25 2.92 -8.12 1.90
CA PHE A 25 3.02 -8.66 0.54
C PHE A 25 4.43 -8.44 0.00
N LEU A 26 4.78 -9.17 -1.05
CA LEU A 26 5.98 -8.96 -1.84
C LEU A 26 5.62 -8.16 -3.11
N LEU A 27 6.49 -7.25 -3.51
CA LEU A 27 6.34 -6.40 -4.68
C LEU A 27 7.66 -6.41 -5.48
N ASP A 28 7.57 -6.42 -6.81
CA ASP A 28 8.73 -6.13 -7.65
C ASP A 28 9.15 -4.68 -7.44
N GLY A 29 10.37 -4.45 -6.95
CA GLY A 29 10.90 -3.15 -6.61
C GLY A 29 10.87 -2.15 -7.76
N SER A 30 10.86 -2.61 -9.01
CA SER A 30 10.76 -1.73 -10.18
C SER A 30 9.46 -0.91 -10.21
N VAL A 31 8.40 -1.37 -9.52
CA VAL A 31 7.14 -0.63 -9.35
C VAL A 31 7.35 0.67 -8.58
N ILE A 32 8.33 0.70 -7.68
CA ILE A 32 8.67 1.85 -6.82
C ILE A 32 10.10 2.36 -7.06
N GLY A 33 10.67 2.09 -8.24
CA GLY A 33 11.99 2.59 -8.63
C GLY A 33 13.18 1.92 -7.92
N LEU A 34 12.97 0.75 -7.32
CA LEU A 34 13.99 -0.04 -6.63
C LEU A 34 14.31 -1.33 -7.40
N HIS A 35 15.30 -2.09 -6.91
CA HIS A 35 15.69 -3.36 -7.51
C HIS A 35 15.35 -4.54 -6.59
N GLY A 36 14.99 -5.67 -7.19
CA GLY A 36 14.70 -6.92 -6.48
C GLY A 36 13.27 -7.03 -5.97
N GLU A 37 12.99 -8.07 -5.21
CA GLU A 37 11.69 -8.28 -4.59
C GLU A 37 11.68 -7.67 -3.18
N ILE A 38 10.68 -6.84 -2.90
CA ILE A 38 10.61 -6.03 -1.69
C ILE A 38 9.40 -6.45 -0.87
N GLN A 39 9.62 -6.67 0.43
CA GLN A 39 8.54 -6.93 1.36
C GLN A 39 7.93 -5.62 1.85
N CYS A 40 6.65 -5.45 1.57
CA CYS A 40 5.86 -4.28 1.90
C CYS A 40 4.75 -4.64 2.90
N LYS A 41 4.25 -3.63 3.60
CA LYS A 41 3.03 -3.70 4.42
C LYS A 41 2.14 -2.51 4.07
N VAL A 42 0.84 -2.74 3.88
CA VAL A 42 -0.10 -1.63 3.68
C VAL A 42 -0.30 -0.86 4.98
N GLU A 43 -0.08 0.45 4.97
CA GLU A 43 -0.22 1.32 6.14
C GLU A 43 -1.52 2.13 6.06
N CYS A 44 -1.80 2.73 4.90
CA CYS A 44 -2.95 3.59 4.68
C CYS A 44 -3.49 3.48 3.24
N ILE A 45 -4.73 3.95 3.04
CA ILE A 45 -5.43 3.95 1.75
C ILE A 45 -6.02 5.35 1.56
N ASP A 46 -5.73 5.98 0.43
CA ASP A 46 -6.32 7.25 0.01
C ASP A 46 -7.27 7.01 -1.18
N MET A 47 -8.56 7.17 -0.93
CA MET A 47 -9.60 6.98 -1.95
C MET A 47 -9.79 8.20 -2.85
N ALA A 48 -9.39 9.39 -2.43
CA ALA A 48 -9.47 10.57 -3.29
C ALA A 48 -8.50 10.42 -4.47
N GLU A 49 -7.34 9.83 -4.20
CA GLU A 49 -6.26 9.61 -5.17
C GLU A 49 -6.18 8.15 -5.68
N ASP A 50 -7.15 7.29 -5.33
CA ASP A 50 -7.19 5.86 -5.68
C ASP A 50 -5.84 5.13 -5.41
N SER A 51 -5.23 5.42 -4.26
CA SER A 51 -3.87 5.02 -3.93
C SER A 51 -3.73 4.38 -2.54
N VAL A 52 -2.64 3.65 -2.36
CA VAL A 52 -2.32 2.91 -1.15
C VAL A 52 -0.91 3.31 -0.72
N GLY A 53 -0.80 3.75 0.52
CA GLY A 53 0.47 3.98 1.18
C GLY A 53 1.00 2.66 1.74
N LEU A 54 2.16 2.25 1.26
CA LEU A 54 2.85 1.05 1.68
C LEU A 54 4.16 1.40 2.37
N VAL A 55 4.52 0.59 3.36
CA VAL A 55 5.78 0.69 4.07
C VAL A 55 6.68 -0.49 3.77
N PHE A 56 7.95 -0.26 3.52
CA PHE A 56 8.94 -1.29 3.25
C PHE A 56 10.32 -0.94 3.83
N TYR A 57 11.18 -1.96 3.90
CA TYR A 57 12.56 -1.81 4.32
C TYR A 57 13.48 -1.69 3.10
N SER A 58 14.27 -0.61 3.03
CA SER A 58 15.30 -0.41 2.00
C SER A 58 16.70 -0.52 2.62
N PRO A 59 17.44 -1.63 2.40
CA PRO A 59 18.79 -1.77 2.91
C PRO A 59 19.83 -0.86 2.22
N GLU A 60 19.55 -0.37 1.01
CA GLU A 60 20.52 0.43 0.22
C GLU A 60 20.67 1.88 0.71
N GLU A 61 19.74 2.41 1.51
CA GLU A 61 19.84 3.78 2.02
C GLU A 61 20.72 3.92 3.27
N GLY A 62 21.22 2.84 3.86
CA GLY A 62 22.36 2.90 4.80
C GLY A 62 22.17 3.74 6.07
N TYR A 63 20.96 3.82 6.63
CA TYR A 63 20.70 4.44 7.93
C TYR A 63 20.18 3.39 8.93
N ASP A 64 20.65 3.48 10.18
CA ASP A 64 20.57 2.48 11.26
C ASP A 64 19.29 1.61 11.34
N GLU A 65 19.51 0.33 11.65
CA GLU A 65 18.59 -0.84 11.69
C GLU A 65 17.29 -0.70 12.52
N LYS A 66 16.95 0.46 13.08
CA LYS A 66 15.89 0.57 14.09
C LYS A 66 14.62 1.28 13.65
N ASP A 67 14.60 2.17 12.66
CA ASP A 67 13.44 3.07 12.49
C ASP A 67 13.11 3.56 11.07
N GLN A 68 13.50 2.88 9.99
CA GLN A 68 13.15 3.36 8.64
C GLN A 68 12.25 2.40 7.86
N TRP A 69 10.96 2.65 8.02
CA TRP A 69 9.92 2.22 7.10
C TRP A 69 9.76 3.33 6.05
N ALA A 70 10.30 3.14 4.84
CA ALA A 70 10.05 4.08 3.74
C ALA A 70 8.58 3.97 3.36
N VAL A 71 7.90 5.12 3.18
CA VAL A 71 6.51 5.16 2.73
C VAL A 71 6.51 5.48 1.24
N GLU A 72 5.93 4.59 0.45
CA GLU A 72 5.66 4.83 -0.97
C GLU A 72 4.18 4.71 -1.27
N TRP A 73 3.74 5.36 -2.35
CA TRP A 73 2.36 5.37 -2.78
C TRP A 73 2.22 4.73 -4.15
N ILE A 74 1.34 3.74 -4.24
CA ILE A 74 0.98 3.12 -5.53
C ILE A 74 -0.54 3.16 -5.70
N THR A 75 -1.03 3.11 -6.93
CA THR A 75 -2.47 3.01 -7.17
C THR A 75 -3.00 1.67 -6.66
N ILE A 76 -4.29 1.62 -6.29
CA ILE A 76 -4.95 0.36 -5.89
C ILE A 76 -4.84 -0.69 -7.00
N SER A 77 -5.03 -0.28 -8.26
CA SER A 77 -4.88 -1.18 -9.41
C SER A 77 -3.47 -1.76 -9.58
N THR A 78 -2.43 -0.99 -9.28
CA THR A 78 -1.05 -1.48 -9.27
C THR A 78 -0.84 -2.49 -8.15
N LEU A 79 -1.36 -2.21 -6.95
CA LEU A 79 -1.31 -3.15 -5.83
C LEU A 79 -1.96 -4.49 -6.19
N GLU A 80 -3.19 -4.48 -6.71
CA GLU A 80 -3.91 -5.70 -7.08
C GLU A 80 -3.21 -6.52 -8.17
N ARG A 81 -2.50 -5.86 -9.09
CA ARG A 81 -1.81 -6.51 -10.20
C ARG A 81 -0.47 -7.11 -9.82
N HIS A 82 0.28 -6.45 -8.92
CA HIS A 82 1.69 -6.76 -8.67
C HIS A 82 1.97 -7.35 -7.28
N ALA A 83 1.04 -7.22 -6.32
CA ALA A 83 1.25 -7.74 -4.98
C ALA A 83 1.15 -9.26 -4.91
N LYS A 84 2.16 -9.90 -4.31
CA LYS A 84 2.12 -11.29 -3.88
C LYS A 84 1.88 -11.34 -2.37
N TRP A 85 0.62 -11.57 -1.98
CA TRP A 85 0.21 -11.56 -0.57
C TRP A 85 0.92 -12.63 0.25
N LEU A 86 1.38 -12.26 1.44
CA LEU A 86 1.92 -13.18 2.44
C LEU A 86 0.77 -13.59 3.39
N GLU A 87 0.61 -14.89 3.61
CA GLU A 87 -0.41 -15.46 4.53
C GLU A 87 -0.15 -15.12 6.00
#